data_AF-A0A5C6PQM7-F1
#
_entry.id   AF-A0A5C6PQM7-F1
#
_cell.length_a   1.000
_cell.length_b   1.000
_cell.length_c   1.000
_cell.angle_alpha   90.00
_cell.angle_beta   90.00
_cell.angle_gamma   90.00
#
_symmetry.space_group_name_H-M   'P 1'
#
loop_
_entity.id
_entity.type
_entity.pdbx_description
1 polymer ?
#
loop_
_entity_poly.entity_id
_entity_poly.type
_entity_poly.pdbx_seq_one_letter_code
_entity_poly.pdbx_strand_id
1 'polypeptide(L)'
;MAALAKIPSFSSKSWENRESEEDETHTGTVLDVFQGKMAETIVLQQLIIVSRLLCQPAVRAELGAHFEKVHFQLSKEFELDHMTGQLLIYPSCVLHIVESSREVLLCVLKDLKKLQQHPNRAMVEESKVLFLLHNPHGRLFQQWSYKVCVALYGVAHGDGRDAHHRRGLLKVIAAGQKVPGLEEEENTESLVCMVLSALQELETSKRVPESWEFIISQDLVLKLLGQDDLLSLEDHLHLYDSPLNIRMDFGKKHFGP
;
A
#
# COMPACT_ATOMS: atom_id res chain seq x y z
N MET A 1 51.34 2.45 -15.66
CA MET A 1 51.50 2.29 -14.21
C MET A 1 51.35 3.64 -13.54
N ALA A 2 50.50 3.69 -12.51
CA ALA A 2 50.27 4.77 -11.53
C ALA A 2 51.60 5.30 -10.92
N ALA A 3 51.72 6.43 -10.23
CA ALA A 3 50.95 7.62 -9.89
C ALA A 3 51.94 8.51 -9.09
N LEU A 4 51.69 9.83 -8.95
CA LEU A 4 51.46 10.48 -7.65
C LEU A 4 51.53 12.02 -7.77
N ALA A 5 50.60 12.64 -7.06
CA ALA A 5 50.39 14.06 -6.86
C ALA A 5 51.48 14.75 -6.01
N LYS A 6 51.53 16.09 -6.11
CA LYS A 6 51.86 17.02 -5.01
C LYS A 6 51.48 18.47 -5.40
N ILE A 7 50.59 19.07 -4.62
CA ILE A 7 50.41 20.53 -4.44
C ILE A 7 50.71 20.79 -2.95
N PRO A 8 51.46 21.85 -2.58
CA PRO A 8 50.87 23.10 -2.04
C PRO A 8 51.74 24.33 -2.43
N SER A 9 51.46 25.63 -2.22
CA SER A 9 50.56 26.41 -1.37
C SER A 9 50.53 27.89 -1.84
N PHE A 10 49.40 28.57 -1.61
CA PHE A 10 49.17 29.97 -1.21
C PHE A 10 50.10 31.14 -1.65
N SER A 11 49.46 32.20 -2.18
CA SER A 11 49.93 33.59 -2.09
C SER A 11 48.74 34.52 -1.76
N SER A 12 48.97 35.47 -0.85
CA SER A 12 47.98 36.39 -0.27
C SER A 12 48.17 37.84 -0.76
N LYS A 13 47.10 38.65 -0.58
CA LYS A 13 46.96 40.12 -0.71
C LYS A 13 46.57 40.56 -2.14
N SER A 14 45.68 41.53 -2.36
CA SER A 14 45.44 42.79 -1.65
C SER A 14 44.03 43.34 -1.98
N TRP A 15 43.55 44.22 -1.11
CA TRP A 15 42.25 44.89 -1.08
C TRP A 15 42.20 46.07 -2.06
N GLU A 16 41.02 46.39 -2.61
CA GLU A 16 40.54 47.78 -2.75
C GLU A 16 39.04 47.88 -3.11
N ASN A 17 38.34 48.61 -2.24
CA ASN A 17 37.00 49.19 -2.28
C ASN A 17 36.30 49.38 -3.64
N ARG A 18 35.00 49.07 -3.67
CA ARG A 18 34.00 50.11 -3.94
C ARG A 18 32.62 49.73 -3.42
N GLU A 19 32.12 50.57 -2.53
CA GLU A 19 30.76 50.61 -2.03
C GLU A 19 29.75 50.74 -3.18
N SER A 20 28.69 49.95 -3.12
CA SER A 20 27.42 50.25 -3.75
C SER A 20 26.36 49.69 -2.80
N GLU A 21 25.84 50.59 -1.99
CA GLU A 21 24.61 50.42 -1.25
C GLU A 21 23.51 50.06 -2.24
N GLU A 22 22.86 48.91 -2.03
CA GLU A 22 21.44 48.75 -2.29
C GLU A 22 20.95 47.70 -1.29
N ASP A 23 20.42 48.24 -0.18
CA ASP A 23 19.61 47.57 0.82
C ASP A 23 18.36 47.00 0.14
N GLU A 24 18.47 45.80 -0.45
CA GLU A 24 17.34 44.90 -0.54
C GLU A 24 17.48 43.87 0.57
N THR A 25 17.06 44.30 1.76
CA THR A 25 16.61 43.39 2.80
C THR A 25 15.47 42.56 2.23
N HIS A 26 15.84 41.46 1.56
CA HIS A 26 14.96 40.33 1.31
C HIS A 26 14.52 39.83 2.68
N THR A 27 13.45 40.43 3.18
CA THR A 27 12.56 39.85 4.17
C THR A 27 11.87 38.69 3.48
N GLY A 28 12.66 37.67 3.12
CA GLY A 28 12.17 36.37 2.74
C GLY A 28 11.33 35.91 3.93
N THR A 29 10.03 35.85 3.70
CA THR A 29 9.10 35.32 4.68
C THR A 29 9.59 33.93 5.06
N VAL A 30 9.38 33.48 6.31
CA VAL A 30 9.69 32.08 6.70
C VAL A 30 9.03 31.09 5.73
N LEU A 31 7.91 31.49 5.11
CA LEU A 31 7.26 30.78 4.02
C LEU A 31 8.17 30.57 2.79
N ASP A 32 8.95 31.55 2.34
CA ASP A 32 9.82 31.43 1.16
C ASP A 32 11.00 30.47 1.40
N VAL A 33 11.49 30.41 2.65
CA VAL A 33 12.48 29.41 3.08
C VAL A 33 11.89 27.99 3.06
N PHE A 34 10.58 27.85 3.29
CA PHE A 34 9.84 26.59 3.12
C PHE A 34 9.39 26.31 1.68
N GLN A 35 9.40 27.30 0.79
CA GLN A 35 8.90 27.21 -0.59
C GLN A 35 9.99 27.10 -1.66
N GLY A 36 11.27 27.14 -1.27
CA GLY A 36 12.39 26.77 -2.12
C GLY A 36 12.35 25.28 -2.48
N LYS A 37 11.68 24.97 -3.60
CA LYS A 37 11.23 23.63 -4.08
C LYS A 37 10.08 23.05 -3.24
N MET A 38 8.86 23.46 -3.55
CA MET A 38 7.71 22.57 -3.34
C MET A 38 7.90 21.32 -4.22
N ALA A 39 8.63 20.33 -3.74
CA ALA A 39 8.41 18.97 -4.19
C ALA A 39 6.95 18.66 -3.88
N GLU A 40 6.15 18.30 -4.88
CA GLU A 40 4.79 17.83 -4.68
C GLU A 40 4.85 16.70 -3.64
N THR A 41 4.34 16.97 -2.43
CA THR A 41 4.36 15.98 -1.35
C THR A 41 3.14 15.09 -1.51
N ILE A 42 3.38 13.84 -1.90
CA ILE A 42 2.31 12.85 -2.02
C ILE A 42 1.85 12.46 -0.62
N VAL A 43 0.55 12.62 -0.38
CA VAL A 43 -0.09 12.07 0.82
C VAL A 43 -0.27 10.57 0.61
N LEU A 44 0.66 9.79 1.19
CA LEU A 44 0.62 8.34 1.10
C LEU A 44 -0.61 7.80 1.84
N GLN A 45 -1.26 6.80 1.24
CA GLN A 45 -2.37 6.05 1.81
C GLN A 45 -2.14 4.56 1.55
N GLN A 46 -2.69 3.70 2.39
CA GLN A 46 -2.67 2.24 2.22
C GLN A 46 -4.10 1.71 2.17
N LEU A 47 -4.44 1.05 1.07
CA LEU A 47 -5.75 0.45 0.81
C LEU A 47 -5.62 -1.07 0.85
N ILE A 48 -6.49 -1.74 1.61
CA ILE A 48 -6.56 -3.19 1.70
C ILE A 48 -7.94 -3.64 1.20
N ILE A 49 -7.93 -4.47 0.16
CA ILE A 49 -9.13 -5.00 -0.48
C ILE A 49 -9.11 -6.52 -0.43
N VAL A 50 -10.26 -7.12 -0.14
CA VAL A 50 -10.49 -8.55 -0.33
C VAL A 50 -11.51 -8.77 -1.43
N SER A 51 -11.38 -9.83 -2.22
CA SER A 51 -12.35 -10.17 -3.29
C SER A 51 -12.51 -11.67 -3.44
N ARG A 52 -13.71 -12.13 -3.79
CA ARG A 52 -13.94 -13.51 -4.21
C ARG A 52 -13.35 -13.69 -5.60
N LEU A 53 -12.64 -14.78 -5.83
CA LEU A 53 -12.08 -15.12 -7.13
C LEU A 53 -13.00 -16.13 -7.83
N LEU A 54 -13.27 -15.91 -9.12
CA LEU A 54 -13.96 -16.89 -9.93
C LEU A 54 -13.08 -18.14 -10.14
N CYS A 55 -13.64 -19.32 -9.87
CA CYS A 55 -12.93 -20.58 -9.70
C CYS A 55 -12.43 -21.17 -11.04
N GLN A 56 -11.46 -20.50 -11.68
CA GLN A 56 -10.79 -20.99 -12.88
C GLN A 56 -9.27 -20.76 -12.79
N PRO A 57 -8.43 -21.80 -13.00
CA PRO A 57 -6.97 -21.67 -12.90
C PRO A 57 -6.37 -20.59 -13.81
N ALA A 58 -6.91 -20.41 -15.02
CA ALA A 58 -6.46 -19.41 -15.98
C ALA A 58 -6.68 -17.98 -15.48
N VAL A 59 -7.79 -17.74 -14.80
CA VAL A 59 -8.17 -16.42 -14.25
C VAL A 59 -7.11 -15.90 -13.27
N ARG A 60 -6.44 -16.77 -12.51
CA ARG A 60 -5.38 -16.36 -11.56
C ARG A 60 -4.18 -15.71 -12.24
N ALA A 61 -3.70 -16.33 -13.32
CA ALA A 61 -2.56 -15.81 -14.07
C ALA A 61 -2.95 -14.55 -14.85
N GLU A 62 -4.15 -14.56 -15.45
CA GLU A 62 -4.71 -13.39 -16.12
C GLU A 62 -4.89 -12.21 -15.16
N LEU A 63 -5.31 -12.45 -13.91
CA LEU A 63 -5.54 -11.40 -12.93
C LEU A 63 -4.24 -10.73 -12.49
N GLY A 64 -3.20 -11.55 -12.26
CA GLY A 64 -1.85 -11.04 -11.98
C GLY A 64 -1.34 -10.15 -13.12
N ALA A 65 -1.42 -10.66 -14.35
CA ALA A 65 -1.01 -9.92 -15.55
C ALA A 65 -1.84 -8.64 -15.79
N HIS A 66 -3.13 -8.67 -15.44
CA HIS A 66 -3.99 -7.50 -15.51
C HIS A 66 -3.50 -6.39 -14.57
N PHE A 67 -3.24 -6.71 -13.30
CA PHE A 67 -2.77 -5.70 -12.36
C PHE A 67 -1.32 -5.26 -12.61
N GLU A 68 -0.46 -6.11 -13.19
CA GLU A 68 0.84 -5.66 -13.74
C GLU A 68 0.67 -4.57 -14.79
N LYS A 69 -0.30 -4.74 -15.69
CA LYS A 69 -0.61 -3.74 -16.72
C LYS A 69 -1.15 -2.46 -16.09
N VAL A 70 -2.04 -2.55 -15.11
CA VAL A 70 -2.56 -1.38 -14.37
C VAL A 70 -1.41 -0.65 -13.67
N HIS A 71 -0.54 -1.36 -12.96
CA HIS A 71 0.64 -0.79 -12.32
C HIS A 71 1.53 -0.04 -13.32
N PHE A 72 1.83 -0.67 -14.47
CA PHE A 72 2.64 -0.07 -15.54
C PHE A 72 1.98 1.15 -16.20
N GLN A 73 0.65 1.18 -16.29
CA GLN A 73 -0.08 2.33 -16.81
C GLN A 73 -0.04 3.49 -15.83
N LEU A 74 -0.33 3.23 -14.56
CA LEU A 74 -0.35 4.24 -13.50
C LEU A 74 1.04 4.81 -13.23
N SER A 75 2.11 4.00 -13.35
CA SER A 75 3.48 4.52 -13.18
C SER A 75 3.91 5.51 -14.27
N LYS A 76 3.26 5.48 -15.44
CA LYS A 76 3.46 6.47 -16.51
C LYS A 76 2.59 7.71 -16.33
N GLU A 77 1.38 7.53 -15.82
CA GLU A 77 0.43 8.63 -15.60
C GLU A 77 0.83 9.46 -14.37
N PHE A 78 1.36 8.81 -13.34
CA PHE A 78 1.75 9.39 -12.06
C PHE A 78 3.25 9.21 -11.81
N GLU A 79 4.08 9.95 -12.54
CA GLU A 79 5.55 9.79 -12.51
C GLU A 79 6.18 10.01 -11.13
N LEU A 80 5.58 10.86 -10.28
CA LEU A 80 6.06 11.12 -8.92
C LEU A 80 5.40 10.20 -7.88
N ASP A 81 4.25 9.60 -8.19
CA ASP A 81 3.52 8.72 -7.28
C ASP A 81 3.55 7.27 -7.74
N HIS A 82 4.63 6.59 -7.36
CA HIS A 82 4.79 5.18 -7.65
C HIS A 82 3.88 4.33 -6.76
N MET A 83 2.96 3.60 -7.37
CA MET A 83 2.16 2.59 -6.68
C MET A 83 3.07 1.46 -6.16
N THR A 84 3.03 1.18 -4.86
CA THR A 84 3.66 0.00 -4.23
C THR A 84 2.60 -0.90 -3.60
N GLY A 85 2.96 -2.12 -3.22
CA GLY A 85 2.02 -3.02 -2.56
C GLY A 85 2.17 -4.49 -2.98
N GLN A 86 1.17 -5.28 -2.61
CA GLN A 86 1.17 -6.71 -2.89
C GLN A 86 -0.23 -7.25 -3.22
N LEU A 87 -0.30 -8.11 -4.24
CA LEU A 87 -1.49 -8.84 -4.64
C LEU A 87 -1.30 -10.34 -4.36
N LEU A 88 -2.07 -10.90 -3.43
CA LEU A 88 -2.09 -12.33 -3.11
C LEU A 88 -3.30 -12.99 -3.77
N ILE A 89 -3.04 -13.92 -4.69
CA ILE A 89 -4.07 -14.61 -5.48
C ILE A 89 -4.19 -16.05 -4.99
N TYR A 90 -5.25 -16.35 -4.25
CA TYR A 90 -5.57 -17.69 -3.76
C TYR A 90 -6.52 -18.41 -4.73
N PRO A 91 -6.72 -19.73 -4.57
CA PRO A 91 -7.70 -20.48 -5.36
C PRO A 91 -9.12 -19.90 -5.43
N SER A 92 -9.62 -19.29 -4.36
CA SER A 92 -11.01 -18.84 -4.25
C SER A 92 -11.17 -17.37 -3.85
N CYS A 93 -10.08 -16.67 -3.58
CA CYS A 93 -10.12 -15.28 -3.14
C CYS A 93 -8.81 -14.55 -3.45
N VAL A 94 -8.84 -13.24 -3.27
CA VAL A 94 -7.74 -12.31 -3.52
C VAL A 94 -7.63 -11.35 -2.35
N LEU A 95 -6.40 -11.03 -1.96
CA LEU A 95 -6.07 -9.89 -1.09
C LEU A 95 -5.19 -8.93 -1.89
N HIS A 96 -5.57 -7.65 -1.95
CA HIS A 96 -4.80 -6.61 -2.63
C HIS A 96 -4.49 -5.48 -1.65
N ILE A 97 -3.21 -5.27 -1.39
CA ILE A 97 -2.69 -4.17 -0.59
C ILE A 97 -2.03 -3.19 -1.56
N VAL A 98 -2.43 -1.92 -1.50
CA VAL A 98 -1.95 -0.87 -2.39
C VAL A 98 -1.55 0.34 -1.58
N GLU A 99 -0.38 0.90 -1.86
CA GLU A 99 0.16 2.09 -1.22
C GLU A 99 0.44 3.16 -2.26
N SER A 100 -0.28 4.28 -2.20
CA SER A 100 -0.13 5.40 -3.13
C SER A 100 -0.93 6.62 -2.66
N SER A 101 -0.98 7.69 -3.46
CA SER A 101 -1.94 8.78 -3.31
C SER A 101 -3.39 8.34 -3.47
N ARG A 102 -4.30 9.19 -3.02
CA ARG A 102 -5.75 9.01 -3.17
C ARG A 102 -6.17 8.80 -4.62
N GLU A 103 -5.56 9.54 -5.54
CA GLU A 103 -5.85 9.56 -6.97
C GLU A 103 -5.53 8.21 -7.62
N VAL A 104 -4.36 7.65 -7.31
CA VAL A 104 -3.95 6.32 -7.78
C VAL A 104 -4.84 5.23 -7.18
N LEU A 105 -5.16 5.30 -5.89
CA LEU A 105 -6.06 4.35 -5.23
C LEU A 105 -7.46 4.37 -5.85
N LEU A 106 -7.98 5.54 -6.21
CA LEU A 106 -9.23 5.69 -6.94
C LEU A 106 -9.20 5.01 -8.31
N CYS A 107 -8.10 5.11 -9.04
CA CYS A 107 -7.92 4.42 -10.31
C CYS A 107 -7.98 2.90 -10.13
N VAL A 108 -7.32 2.36 -9.09
CA VAL A 108 -7.36 0.94 -8.76
C VAL A 108 -8.78 0.48 -8.41
N LEU A 109 -9.51 1.22 -7.56
CA LEU A 109 -10.89 0.89 -7.19
C LEU A 109 -11.83 0.90 -8.41
N LYS A 110 -11.69 1.89 -9.30
CA LYS A 110 -12.48 1.98 -10.54
C LYS A 110 -12.16 0.84 -11.51
N ASP A 111 -10.89 0.46 -11.62
CA ASP A 111 -10.47 -0.66 -12.44
C ASP A 111 -11.01 -2.00 -11.90
N LEU A 112 -10.93 -2.22 -10.58
CA LEU A 112 -11.52 -3.38 -9.92
C LEU A 112 -13.05 -3.44 -10.16
N LYS A 113 -13.75 -2.30 -10.10
CA LYS A 113 -15.19 -2.24 -10.41
C LYS A 113 -15.47 -2.68 -11.85
N LYS A 114 -14.63 -2.30 -12.81
CA LYS A 114 -14.76 -2.76 -14.21
C LYS A 114 -14.55 -4.27 -14.33
N LEU A 115 -13.60 -4.84 -13.59
CA LEU A 115 -13.38 -6.29 -13.56
C LEU A 115 -14.59 -7.04 -12.99
N GLN A 116 -15.25 -6.52 -11.96
CA GLN A 116 -16.47 -7.14 -11.42
C GLN A 116 -17.65 -7.07 -12.39
N GLN A 117 -17.79 -5.95 -13.11
CA GLN A 117 -18.95 -5.68 -13.95
C GLN A 117 -18.81 -6.23 -15.39
N HIS A 118 -17.68 -6.86 -15.72
CA HIS A 118 -17.43 -7.29 -17.10
C HIS A 118 -18.32 -8.48 -17.49
N PRO A 119 -19.28 -8.34 -18.44
CA PRO A 119 -20.36 -9.31 -18.63
C PRO A 119 -19.93 -10.74 -18.98
N ASN A 120 -18.79 -10.88 -19.65
CA ASN A 120 -18.28 -12.18 -20.15
C ASN A 120 -16.86 -12.52 -19.66
N ARG A 121 -16.26 -11.65 -18.84
CA ARG A 121 -14.87 -11.80 -18.37
C ARG A 121 -14.70 -11.26 -16.95
N ALA A 122 -15.76 -11.32 -16.15
CA ALA A 122 -15.60 -11.06 -14.74
C ALA A 122 -14.53 -12.03 -14.21
N MET A 123 -13.63 -11.50 -13.39
CA MET A 123 -12.51 -12.27 -12.81
C MET A 123 -12.68 -12.40 -11.30
N VAL A 124 -13.37 -11.44 -10.71
CA VAL A 124 -13.62 -11.30 -9.29
C VAL A 124 -15.07 -10.96 -9.04
N GLU A 125 -15.55 -11.35 -7.87
CA GLU A 125 -16.89 -11.05 -7.35
C GLU A 125 -16.76 -10.54 -5.91
N GLU A 126 -17.80 -9.90 -5.37
CA GLU A 126 -17.94 -9.58 -3.94
C GLU A 126 -16.69 -8.92 -3.32
N SER A 127 -16.21 -7.83 -3.93
CA SER A 127 -15.07 -7.07 -3.39
C SER A 127 -15.48 -6.21 -2.21
N LYS A 128 -14.72 -6.28 -1.12
CA LYS A 128 -14.92 -5.50 0.10
C LYS A 128 -13.63 -4.75 0.47
N VAL A 129 -13.78 -3.53 0.96
CA VAL A 129 -12.67 -2.73 1.48
C VAL A 129 -12.49 -3.05 2.95
N LEU A 130 -11.35 -3.64 3.29
CA LEU A 130 -11.00 -4.02 4.65
C LEU A 130 -10.56 -2.80 5.47
N PHE A 131 -9.68 -1.98 4.87
CA PHE A 131 -9.06 -0.87 5.57
C PHE A 131 -8.53 0.18 4.59
N LEU A 132 -8.62 1.45 4.97
CA LEU A 132 -7.95 2.56 4.31
C LEU A 132 -7.18 3.36 5.38
N LEU A 133 -5.86 3.20 5.38
CA LEU A 133 -4.98 3.95 6.28
C LEU A 133 -4.55 5.25 5.60
N HIS A 134 -4.73 6.37 6.31
CA HIS A 134 -4.24 7.67 5.86
C HIS A 134 -2.89 7.98 6.50
N ASN A 135 -1.95 8.46 5.67
CA ASN A 135 -0.63 8.95 6.10
C ASN A 135 0.18 7.93 6.94
N PRO A 136 0.46 6.72 6.41
CA PRO A 136 1.36 5.80 7.09
C PRO A 136 2.78 6.39 7.17
N HIS A 137 3.58 5.92 8.13
CA HIS A 137 4.94 6.43 8.38
C HIS A 137 5.92 6.20 7.23
N GLY A 138 5.56 5.36 6.26
CA GLY A 138 6.32 5.07 5.05
C GLY A 138 5.63 4.00 4.21
N ARG A 139 6.25 3.60 3.11
CA ARG A 139 5.81 2.46 2.31
C ARG A 139 6.28 1.17 2.96
N LEU A 140 5.35 0.25 3.19
CA LEU A 140 5.66 -1.10 3.68
C LEU A 140 6.32 -1.93 2.58
N PHE A 141 5.92 -1.71 1.32
CA PHE A 141 6.44 -2.43 0.16
C PHE A 141 7.34 -1.52 -0.68
N GLN A 142 8.50 -2.02 -1.10
CA GLN A 142 9.45 -1.26 -1.94
C GLN A 142 9.00 -1.17 -3.41
N GLN A 143 8.23 -2.14 -3.87
CA GLN A 143 7.69 -2.21 -5.22
C GLN A 143 6.30 -2.85 -5.20
N TRP A 144 5.55 -2.71 -6.28
CA TRP A 144 4.35 -3.50 -6.47
C TRP A 144 4.70 -4.91 -6.97
N SER A 145 4.05 -5.93 -6.43
CA SER A 145 4.23 -7.33 -6.86
C SER A 145 2.95 -8.14 -6.70
N TYR A 146 2.86 -9.29 -7.38
CA TYR A 146 1.80 -10.26 -7.14
C TYR A 146 2.36 -11.66 -6.91
N LYS A 147 1.56 -12.48 -6.23
CA LYS A 147 1.89 -13.88 -5.95
C LYS A 147 0.65 -14.76 -6.11
N VAL A 148 0.80 -15.82 -6.91
CA VAL A 148 -0.19 -16.90 -6.98
C VAL A 148 0.08 -17.89 -5.85
N CYS A 149 -0.78 -17.89 -4.84
CA CYS A 149 -0.70 -18.80 -3.70
C CYS A 149 -1.26 -20.17 -4.10
N VAL A 150 -0.46 -21.22 -3.91
CA VAL A 150 -0.97 -22.60 -3.95
C VAL A 150 -1.57 -22.86 -2.57
N ALA A 151 -2.79 -23.38 -2.50
CA ALA A 151 -3.36 -23.81 -1.23
C ALA A 151 -2.36 -24.75 -0.56
N LEU A 152 -1.88 -24.35 0.62
CA LEU A 152 -1.19 -25.26 1.52
C LEU A 152 -2.26 -26.20 2.09
N TYR A 153 -2.72 -27.13 1.26
CA TYR A 153 -3.41 -28.32 1.78
C TYR A 153 -2.45 -28.97 2.76
N GLY A 154 -2.96 -29.27 3.95
CA GLY A 154 -2.19 -29.75 5.07
C GLY A 154 -1.14 -30.79 4.68
N VAL A 155 0.06 -30.63 5.23
CA VAL A 155 1.05 -31.69 5.34
C VAL A 155 0.44 -32.77 6.24
N ALA A 156 -0.36 -33.65 5.66
CA ALA A 156 -0.96 -34.80 6.33
C ALA A 156 -1.27 -35.91 5.32
N HIS A 157 -0.23 -36.38 4.63
CA HIS A 157 -0.04 -37.74 4.07
C HIS A 157 0.81 -37.66 2.79
N GLY A 158 2.11 -37.90 2.92
CA GLY A 158 3.01 -38.02 1.78
C GLY A 158 4.46 -38.05 2.24
N ASP A 159 5.16 -39.13 1.90
CA ASP A 159 6.51 -39.55 2.30
C ASP A 159 7.51 -38.39 2.53
N GLY A 160 8.13 -38.39 3.71
CA GLY A 160 8.90 -37.29 4.29
C GLY A 160 10.32 -37.16 3.77
N ARG A 161 10.54 -37.12 2.45
CA ARG A 161 11.91 -36.98 1.89
C ARG A 161 12.16 -35.77 0.99
N ASP A 162 11.12 -35.11 0.48
CA ASP A 162 11.32 -33.95 -0.44
C ASP A 162 10.88 -32.59 0.14
N ALA A 163 10.24 -32.58 1.31
CA ALA A 163 9.72 -31.35 1.94
C ALA A 163 10.81 -30.48 2.62
N HIS A 164 12.05 -30.96 2.69
CA HIS A 164 13.16 -30.25 3.34
C HIS A 164 13.88 -29.24 2.46
N HIS A 165 13.69 -29.25 1.13
CA HIS A 165 14.47 -28.41 0.22
C HIS A 165 13.84 -27.05 -0.09
N ARG A 166 12.64 -26.75 0.42
CA ARG A 166 11.94 -25.47 0.17
C ARG A 166 11.36 -24.80 1.41
N ARG A 167 11.83 -25.20 2.60
CA ARG A 167 11.43 -24.66 3.92
C ARG A 167 12.40 -23.57 4.44
N GLY A 168 13.30 -23.07 3.60
CA GLY A 168 14.42 -22.21 4.01
C GLY A 168 14.25 -20.70 3.85
N LEU A 169 13.16 -20.18 3.26
CA LEU A 169 13.10 -18.75 2.89
C LEU A 169 11.72 -18.09 3.00
N LEU A 170 10.80 -18.64 3.79
CA LEU A 170 9.47 -18.06 3.95
C LEU A 170 9.09 -18.05 5.43
N LYS A 171 9.35 -16.94 6.11
CA LYS A 171 8.55 -16.60 7.29
C LYS A 171 7.19 -16.18 6.76
N VAL A 172 6.30 -17.15 6.59
CA VAL A 172 4.87 -16.87 6.53
C VAL A 172 4.52 -16.30 7.89
N ILE A 173 4.20 -15.00 7.97
CA ILE A 173 3.54 -14.44 9.14
C ILE A 173 2.14 -15.05 9.12
N ALA A 174 1.99 -16.23 9.71
CA ALA A 174 0.78 -17.03 9.66
C ALA A 174 -0.28 -16.42 10.60
N ALA A 175 -0.81 -15.26 10.25
CA ALA A 175 -2.05 -14.78 10.82
C ALA A 175 -3.18 -15.76 10.44
N GLY A 176 -3.83 -16.32 11.45
CA GLY A 176 -4.93 -17.27 11.29
C GLY A 176 -4.54 -18.76 11.31
N GLN A 177 -3.35 -19.16 11.78
CA GLN A 177 -3.16 -20.55 12.18
C GLN A 177 -4.00 -20.84 13.42
N LYS A 178 -4.99 -21.74 13.26
CA LYS A 178 -5.87 -22.23 14.34
C LYS A 178 -5.03 -22.60 15.56
N VAL A 179 -5.12 -21.82 16.63
CA VAL A 179 -4.73 -22.27 17.97
C VAL A 179 -5.85 -23.22 18.42
N PRO A 180 -5.59 -24.51 18.72
CA PRO A 180 -6.63 -25.41 19.17
C PRO A 180 -7.08 -25.01 20.58
N GLY A 181 -8.30 -24.52 20.69
CA GLY A 181 -8.94 -24.19 21.97
C GLY A 181 -9.43 -22.75 21.98
N LEU A 182 -10.74 -22.59 22.17
CA LEU A 182 -11.54 -21.36 22.11
C LEU A 182 -12.06 -21.04 20.70
N GLU A 183 -13.25 -21.58 20.40
CA GLU A 183 -14.14 -21.06 19.38
C GLU A 183 -14.72 -19.73 19.89
N GLU A 184 -13.88 -18.68 19.92
CA GLU A 184 -14.42 -17.32 19.97
C GLU A 184 -15.00 -17.00 18.60
N GLU A 185 -16.21 -16.43 18.57
CA GLU A 185 -16.75 -15.79 17.38
C GLU A 185 -15.73 -14.73 16.94
N GLU A 186 -14.94 -15.07 15.91
CA GLU A 186 -14.02 -14.13 15.28
C GLU A 186 -14.86 -13.05 14.59
N ASN A 187 -15.13 -11.95 15.32
CA ASN A 187 -15.84 -10.80 14.79
C ASN A 187 -14.97 -10.04 13.76
N THR A 188 -15.60 -9.14 12.99
CA THR A 188 -14.93 -8.38 11.93
C THR A 188 -13.68 -7.65 12.44
N GLU A 189 -13.75 -7.01 13.61
CA GLU A 189 -12.64 -6.26 14.19
C GLU A 189 -11.43 -7.17 14.49
N SER A 190 -11.65 -8.33 15.11
CA SER A 190 -10.60 -9.31 15.40
C SER A 190 -9.92 -9.81 14.12
N LEU A 191 -10.70 -10.09 13.07
CA LEU A 191 -10.18 -10.50 11.76
C LEU A 191 -9.33 -9.40 11.10
N VAL A 192 -9.81 -8.15 11.13
CA VAL A 192 -9.08 -6.97 10.62
C VAL A 192 -7.79 -6.78 11.42
N CYS A 193 -7.85 -6.84 12.75
CA CYS A 193 -6.69 -6.73 13.62
C CYS A 193 -5.64 -7.80 13.32
N MET A 194 -6.03 -9.05 13.05
CA MET A 194 -5.07 -10.08 12.65
C MET A 194 -4.28 -9.71 11.38
N VAL A 195 -4.94 -9.12 10.38
CA VAL A 195 -4.26 -8.65 9.15
C VAL A 195 -3.35 -7.46 9.46
N LEU A 196 -3.83 -6.47 10.18
CA LEU A 196 -3.06 -5.27 10.52
C LEU A 196 -1.86 -5.59 11.42
N SER A 197 -2.01 -6.47 12.40
CA SER A 197 -0.90 -6.95 13.24
C SER A 197 0.15 -7.67 12.42
N ALA A 198 -0.25 -8.51 11.45
CA ALA A 198 0.71 -9.17 10.57
C ALA A 198 1.48 -8.18 9.67
N LEU A 199 0.83 -7.10 9.23
CA LEU A 199 1.50 -6.02 8.49
C LEU A 199 2.44 -5.21 9.39
N GLN A 200 2.05 -4.96 10.64
CA GLN A 200 2.89 -4.26 11.62
C GLN A 200 4.13 -5.09 12.02
N GLU A 201 4.00 -6.41 12.12
CA GLU A 201 5.15 -7.31 12.33
C GLU A 201 6.16 -7.23 11.17
N LEU A 202 5.66 -7.09 9.93
CA LEU A 202 6.51 -6.87 8.77
C LEU A 202 7.26 -5.53 8.87
N GLU A 203 6.58 -4.45 9.28
CA GLU A 203 7.16 -3.11 9.42
C GLU A 203 8.26 -3.07 10.51
N THR A 204 7.99 -3.67 11.68
CA THR A 204 8.90 -3.62 12.84
C THR A 204 10.14 -4.49 12.68
N SER A 205 10.11 -5.47 11.78
CA SER A 205 11.25 -6.29 11.45
C SER A 205 12.26 -5.49 10.61
N LYS A 206 13.10 -4.65 11.25
CA LYS A 206 14.17 -3.84 10.61
C LYS A 206 15.21 -4.64 9.78
N ARG A 207 15.05 -5.95 9.64
CA ARG A 207 15.83 -6.87 8.79
C ARG A 207 14.88 -7.76 8.00
N VAL A 208 14.01 -7.16 7.21
CA VAL A 208 13.27 -7.86 6.15
C VAL A 208 14.21 -7.97 4.94
N PRO A 209 14.83 -9.13 4.64
CA PRO A 209 15.37 -9.41 3.32
C PRO A 209 14.38 -8.99 2.25
N GLU A 210 14.87 -8.50 1.11
CA GLU A 210 14.05 -8.21 -0.08
C GLU A 210 13.18 -9.40 -0.51
N SER A 211 13.48 -10.61 -0.02
CA SER A 211 12.76 -11.87 -0.24
C SER A 211 11.68 -12.23 0.78
N TRP A 212 11.44 -11.41 1.81
CA TRP A 212 10.32 -11.66 2.73
C TRP A 212 9.02 -11.29 2.05
N GLU A 213 8.13 -12.27 1.97
CA GLU A 213 6.85 -12.11 1.33
C GLU A 213 5.78 -12.16 2.41
N PHE A 214 4.97 -11.11 2.48
CA PHE A 214 3.77 -11.12 3.31
C PHE A 214 2.76 -12.11 2.72
N ILE A 215 2.31 -13.06 3.54
CA ILE A 215 1.33 -14.07 3.16
C ILE A 215 0.48 -14.37 4.37
N ILE A 216 -0.83 -14.29 4.22
CA ILE A 216 -1.81 -14.73 5.22
C ILE A 216 -2.54 -15.99 4.75
N SER A 217 -3.34 -16.60 5.62
CA SER A 217 -4.13 -17.78 5.24
C SER A 217 -5.29 -17.41 4.31
N GLN A 218 -5.61 -18.29 3.36
CA GLN A 218 -6.83 -18.15 2.55
C GLN A 218 -8.08 -18.13 3.43
N ASP A 219 -8.10 -18.94 4.49
CA ASP A 219 -9.23 -19.04 5.42
C ASP A 219 -9.52 -17.70 6.09
N LEU A 220 -8.49 -16.94 6.47
CA LEU A 220 -8.66 -15.58 7.01
C LEU A 220 -9.29 -14.64 5.95
N VAL A 221 -8.81 -14.67 4.71
CA VAL A 221 -9.39 -13.85 3.63
C VAL A 221 -10.84 -14.22 3.35
N LEU A 222 -11.18 -15.51 3.37
CA LEU A 222 -12.56 -15.98 3.18
C LEU A 222 -13.47 -15.58 4.35
N LYS A 223 -13.00 -15.65 5.60
CA LYS A 223 -13.73 -15.16 6.77
C LYS A 223 -14.02 -13.66 6.68
N LEU A 224 -13.04 -12.87 6.22
CA LEU A 224 -13.20 -11.44 5.97
C LEU A 224 -14.24 -11.17 4.87
N LEU A 225 -14.19 -11.91 3.76
CA LEU A 225 -15.21 -11.80 2.71
C LEU A 225 -16.62 -12.11 3.22
N GLY A 226 -16.75 -12.99 4.21
CA GLY A 226 -18.02 -13.33 4.85
C GLY A 226 -18.55 -12.27 5.83
N GLN A 227 -17.80 -11.22 6.16
CA GLN A 227 -18.24 -10.18 7.10
C GLN A 227 -19.16 -9.16 6.42
N ASP A 228 -20.40 -9.04 6.87
CA ASP A 228 -21.38 -8.10 6.30
C ASP A 228 -21.11 -6.63 6.66
N ASP A 229 -20.37 -6.38 7.74
CA ASP A 229 -20.04 -5.04 8.24
C ASP A 229 -18.94 -4.34 7.41
N LEU A 230 -18.25 -5.07 6.53
CA LEU A 230 -17.24 -4.51 5.64
C LEU A 230 -17.88 -3.84 4.42
N LEU A 231 -17.44 -2.62 4.12
CA LEU A 231 -17.93 -1.84 2.99
C LEU A 231 -17.71 -2.56 1.67
N SER A 232 -18.74 -2.62 0.83
CA SER A 232 -18.60 -3.05 -0.55
C SER A 232 -17.73 -2.06 -1.34
N LEU A 233 -17.18 -2.52 -2.47
CA LEU A 233 -16.44 -1.65 -3.38
C LEU A 233 -17.28 -0.45 -3.86
N GLU A 234 -18.57 -0.65 -4.11
CA GLU A 234 -19.47 0.39 -4.59
C GLU A 234 -19.77 1.43 -3.50
N ASP A 235 -20.05 0.98 -2.28
CA ASP A 235 -20.28 1.88 -1.14
C ASP A 235 -19.03 2.70 -0.83
N HIS A 236 -17.85 2.07 -0.87
CA HIS A 236 -16.59 2.78 -0.65
C HIS A 236 -16.31 3.82 -1.73
N LEU A 237 -16.58 3.51 -3.02
CA LEU A 237 -16.44 4.49 -4.10
C LEU A 237 -17.39 5.68 -3.93
N HIS A 238 -18.62 5.44 -3.46
CA HIS A 238 -19.59 6.52 -3.21
C HIS A 238 -19.10 7.53 -2.16
N LEU A 239 -18.28 7.12 -1.19
CA LEU A 239 -17.67 8.03 -0.21
C LEU A 239 -16.73 9.06 -0.85
N TYR A 240 -16.17 8.79 -2.03
CA TYR A 240 -15.32 9.74 -2.75
C TYR A 240 -16.15 10.78 -3.51
N ASP A 241 -17.31 10.39 -4.01
CA ASP A 241 -18.20 11.24 -4.80
C ASP A 241 -19.08 12.14 -3.92
N SER A 242 -19.31 11.75 -2.67
CA SER A 242 -20.07 12.52 -1.67
C SER A 242 -19.25 12.80 -0.41
N PRO A 243 -18.27 13.72 -0.46
CA PRO A 243 -17.54 14.12 0.75
C PRO A 243 -18.52 14.66 1.78
N LEU A 244 -18.38 14.23 3.04
CA LEU A 244 -19.20 14.70 4.16
C LEU A 244 -19.25 16.23 4.16
N ASN A 245 -20.43 16.78 3.88
CA ASN A 245 -20.63 18.23 3.85
C ASN A 245 -20.84 18.72 5.28
N ILE A 246 -19.78 18.71 6.09
CA ILE A 246 -19.81 19.20 7.46
C ILE A 246 -19.89 20.72 7.39
N ARG A 247 -21.12 21.26 7.50
CA ARG A 247 -21.33 22.67 7.80
C ARG A 247 -20.80 22.95 9.22
N MET A 248 -19.58 23.46 9.30
CA MET A 248 -19.07 24.06 10.53
C MET A 248 -19.71 25.45 10.68
N ASP A 249 -20.81 25.52 11.43
CA ASP A 249 -21.37 26.81 11.85
C ASP A 249 -20.45 27.43 12.91
N PHE A 250 -19.43 28.16 12.47
CA PHE A 250 -18.62 28.98 13.37
C PHE A 250 -19.52 30.04 14.01
N GLY A 251 -19.51 30.06 15.34
CA GLY A 251 -20.48 30.74 16.20
C GLY A 251 -20.83 32.15 15.73
N LYS A 252 -22.11 32.33 15.36
CA LYS A 252 -22.73 33.65 15.36
C LYS A 252 -22.87 34.10 16.80
N LYS A 253 -21.88 34.85 17.30
CA LYS A 253 -22.08 35.68 18.49
C LYS A 253 -23.14 36.73 18.12
N HIS A 254 -24.35 36.53 18.60
CA HIS A 254 -25.37 37.56 18.62
C HIS A 254 -24.90 38.66 19.57
N PHE A 255 -24.41 39.77 19.02
CA PHE A 255 -24.40 41.04 19.74
C PHE A 255 -25.79 41.63 19.59
N GLY A 256 -26.57 41.54 20.67
CA GLY A 256 -27.82 42.29 20.82
C GLY A 256 -27.52 43.76 21.14
N PRO A 257 -28.44 44.67 20.78
CA PRO A 257 -28.30 46.11 20.96
C PRO A 257 -28.32 46.56 22.42
#